data_AF-A0A913HR05-F1
#
_entry.id   AF-A0A913HR05-F1
#
_cell.length_a   1.000
_cell.length_b   1.000
_cell.length_c   1.000
_cell.angle_alpha   90.00
_cell.angle_beta   90.00
_cell.angle_gamma   90.00
#
_symmetry.space_group_name_H-M   'P 1'
#
loop_
_entity.id
_entity.type
_entity.pdbx_description
1 polymer ?
#
loop_
_entity_poly.entity_id
_entity_poly.type
_entity_poly.pdbx_seq_one_letter_code
_entity_poly.pdbx_strand_id
1 'polypeptide(L)'
;MISICNDNKITINKDNKLYFFYHPVIETSNDKLYQLICFVYATNKPKIIWKTIDTIIINDFKYKIILDELNDNKYICTLEIIKVLNKKDKEISCVIKNEDGTIYSTFSFQFLGHFKPINKLHGDLCIHNNFKKISFQHYFLAHKLGVVEFFYNQVEEQNETWSSEHFLENISSNWYVNCMTVKFTNQPKKPYSFLSIVRNSNYQIIGTKYFIVIPKNGIPILVKSFQTLSTRSDFFEVNLNVIYTSESYPSVKWYGKRGKLIVAGKKSTILNYKGVRVNEYETILKIRSSFGSENNIYYCLVQNLSGFFSVSFTCNY
;
A
#
# COMPACT_ATOMS: atom_id res chain seq x y z
N MET A 1 -11.03 15.21 -8.23
CA MET A 1 -12.14 14.25 -8.38
C MET A 1 -11.53 12.86 -8.27
N ILE A 2 -11.59 12.24 -7.09
CA ILE A 2 -11.07 10.88 -6.87
C ILE A 2 -12.11 9.93 -7.47
N SER A 3 -11.72 9.13 -8.46
CA SER A 3 -12.57 8.07 -9.01
C SER A 3 -12.67 6.98 -7.94
N ILE A 4 -13.64 7.10 -7.04
CA ILE A 4 -13.99 6.03 -6.10
C ILE A 4 -14.54 4.88 -6.96
N CYS A 5 -13.89 3.72 -6.91
CA CYS A 5 -14.27 2.55 -7.70
C CYS A 5 -15.72 2.16 -7.33
N ASN A 6 -16.65 2.31 -8.27
CA ASN A 6 -18.10 2.29 -8.05
C ASN A 6 -18.72 0.93 -7.68
N ASP A 7 -17.91 -0.12 -7.48
CA ASP A 7 -18.39 -1.50 -7.33
C ASP A 7 -18.57 -1.96 -5.86
N ASN A 8 -18.20 -1.15 -4.87
CA ASN A 8 -18.20 -1.57 -3.46
C ASN A 8 -19.42 -1.06 -2.68
N LYS A 9 -20.64 -1.25 -3.21
CA LYS A 9 -21.88 -0.90 -2.48
C LYS A 9 -22.16 -1.94 -1.39
N ILE A 10 -22.00 -1.56 -0.13
CA ILE A 10 -22.44 -2.36 1.02
C ILE A 10 -23.87 -1.98 1.35
N THR A 11 -24.78 -2.95 1.39
CA THR A 11 -26.07 -2.77 2.05
C THR A 11 -25.96 -3.39 3.43
N ILE A 12 -25.84 -2.55 4.46
CA ILE A 12 -25.81 -2.99 5.86
C ILE A 12 -27.25 -3.12 6.34
N ASN A 13 -27.80 -4.33 6.35
CA ASN A 13 -29.09 -4.60 6.98
C ASN A 13 -28.91 -5.14 8.40
N LYS A 14 -29.91 -4.91 9.24
CA LYS A 14 -29.92 -5.25 10.68
C LYS A 14 -29.87 -6.76 10.95
N ASP A 15 -30.17 -7.60 9.97
CA ASP A 15 -30.20 -9.07 10.10
C ASP A 15 -29.45 -9.71 8.93
N ASN A 16 -28.18 -9.33 8.74
CA ASN A 16 -27.37 -9.93 7.68
C ASN A 16 -27.18 -11.42 7.96
N LYS A 17 -27.80 -12.25 7.12
CA LYS A 17 -27.59 -13.70 7.08
C LYS A 17 -26.42 -14.11 6.18
N LEU A 18 -25.66 -13.12 5.69
CA LEU A 18 -24.41 -13.27 4.97
C LEU A 18 -23.34 -12.38 5.62
N TYR A 19 -22.30 -12.99 6.19
CA TYR A 19 -21.19 -12.28 6.84
C TYR A 19 -19.94 -13.17 6.93
N PHE A 20 -18.78 -12.57 7.23
CA PHE A 20 -17.58 -13.34 7.57
C PHE A 20 -17.62 -13.71 9.06
N PHE A 21 -17.66 -15.00 9.40
CA PHE A 21 -17.67 -15.45 10.80
C PHE A 21 -16.28 -15.50 11.42
N TYR A 22 -15.24 -15.45 10.58
CA TYR A 22 -13.86 -15.28 10.98
C TYR A 22 -13.17 -14.31 10.03
N HIS A 23 -12.14 -13.61 10.50
CA HIS A 23 -11.42 -12.71 9.62
C HIS A 23 -10.72 -13.51 8.50
N PRO A 24 -10.54 -12.94 7.30
CA PRO A 24 -9.79 -13.63 6.27
C PRO A 24 -8.36 -13.96 6.71
N VAL A 25 -7.82 -15.01 6.13
CA VAL A 25 -6.46 -15.50 6.40
C VAL A 25 -5.70 -15.55 5.09
N ILE A 26 -4.39 -15.34 5.18
CA ILE A 26 -3.47 -15.44 4.06
C ILE A 26 -2.38 -16.41 4.47
N GLU A 27 -2.27 -17.51 3.72
CA GLU A 27 -1.21 -18.48 3.92
C GLU A 27 -0.23 -18.41 2.75
N THR A 28 1.06 -18.43 3.06
CA THR A 28 2.12 -18.39 2.05
C THR A 28 3.04 -19.57 2.24
N SER A 29 3.26 -20.37 1.20
CA SER A 29 4.28 -21.42 1.21
C SER A 29 5.40 -21.13 0.21
N ASN A 30 6.64 -21.21 0.70
CA ASN A 30 7.88 -21.00 -0.05
C ASN A 30 7.89 -19.73 -0.95
N ASP A 31 7.27 -18.64 -0.49
CA ASP A 31 7.12 -17.35 -1.20
C ASP A 31 6.42 -17.41 -2.58
N LYS A 32 5.87 -18.57 -2.96
CA LYS A 32 5.38 -18.83 -4.32
C LYS A 32 3.89 -19.13 -4.39
N LEU A 33 3.36 -19.87 -3.41
CA LEU A 33 1.94 -20.19 -3.33
C LEU A 33 1.29 -19.32 -2.26
N TYR A 34 0.31 -18.53 -2.67
CA TYR A 34 -0.51 -17.72 -1.77
C TYR A 34 -1.92 -18.31 -1.74
N GLN A 35 -2.44 -18.61 -0.55
CA GLN A 35 -3.83 -18.96 -0.36
C GLN A 35 -4.54 -17.81 0.35
N LEU A 36 -5.60 -17.30 -0.27
CA LEU A 36 -6.47 -16.29 0.30
C LEU A 36 -7.75 -16.96 0.76
N ILE A 37 -7.98 -16.99 2.07
CA ILE A 37 -9.01 -17.80 2.70
C ILE A 37 -10.02 -16.87 3.35
N CYS A 38 -11.29 -17.02 2.97
CA CYS A 38 -12.42 -16.28 3.50
C CYS A 38 -13.41 -17.24 4.18
N PHE A 39 -13.75 -16.97 5.44
CA PHE A 39 -14.64 -17.79 6.26
C PHE A 39 -16.03 -17.15 6.32
N VAL A 40 -17.00 -17.77 5.66
CA VAL A 40 -18.30 -17.15 5.34
C VAL A 40 -19.43 -17.90 6.01
N TYR A 41 -20.33 -17.19 6.67
CA TYR A 41 -21.62 -17.70 7.09
C TYR A 41 -22.67 -17.24 6.08
N ALA A 42 -23.49 -18.15 5.57
CA ALA A 42 -24.53 -17.84 4.60
C ALA A 42 -25.69 -18.84 4.73
N THR A 43 -26.92 -18.38 5.02
CA THR A 43 -28.09 -19.27 5.10
C THR A 43 -28.44 -19.95 3.78
N ASN A 44 -28.11 -19.31 2.67
CA ASN A 44 -28.21 -19.87 1.33
C ASN A 44 -26.82 -19.91 0.71
N LYS A 45 -26.55 -20.98 -0.06
CA LYS A 45 -25.26 -21.21 -0.73
C LYS A 45 -24.80 -19.95 -1.49
N PRO A 46 -23.66 -19.35 -1.10
CA PRO A 46 -23.24 -18.09 -1.68
C PRO A 46 -22.60 -18.29 -3.06
N LYS A 47 -22.71 -17.27 -3.91
CA LYS A 47 -21.93 -17.15 -5.15
C LYS A 47 -20.69 -16.31 -4.87
N ILE A 48 -19.53 -16.82 -5.26
CA ILE A 48 -18.24 -16.17 -5.02
C ILE A 48 -17.62 -15.78 -6.35
N ILE A 49 -17.13 -14.54 -6.42
CA ILE A 49 -16.41 -14.00 -7.57
C ILE A 49 -15.10 -13.43 -7.05
N TRP A 50 -14.00 -14.02 -7.52
CA TRP A 50 -12.67 -13.44 -7.35
C TRP A 50 -12.36 -12.55 -8.54
N LYS A 51 -11.80 -11.37 -8.32
CA LYS A 51 -11.39 -10.45 -9.37
C LYS A 51 -10.10 -9.72 -9.03
N THR A 52 -9.30 -9.42 -10.03
CA THR A 52 -8.29 -8.36 -9.96
C THR A 52 -8.96 -7.00 -10.22
N ILE A 53 -8.17 -5.92 -10.26
CA ILE A 53 -8.66 -4.59 -10.66
C ILE A 53 -9.30 -4.63 -12.05
N ASP A 54 -8.69 -5.38 -12.98
CA ASP A 54 -9.04 -5.31 -14.40
C ASP A 54 -9.90 -6.50 -14.88
N THR A 55 -9.81 -7.66 -14.21
CA THR A 55 -10.38 -8.91 -14.72
C THR A 55 -10.94 -9.81 -13.64
N ILE A 56 -12.03 -10.51 -13.96
CA ILE A 56 -12.51 -11.65 -13.16
C ILE A 56 -11.47 -12.77 -13.22
N ILE A 57 -11.24 -13.41 -12.08
CA ILE A 57 -10.35 -14.57 -11.95
C ILE A 57 -11.17 -15.83 -12.20
N ILE A 58 -10.61 -16.74 -13.01
CA ILE A 58 -11.17 -18.07 -13.30
C ILE A 58 -10.13 -19.13 -12.96
N ASN A 59 -10.56 -20.39 -12.87
CA ASN A 59 -9.65 -21.53 -12.74
C ASN A 59 -8.78 -21.66 -13.98
N ASP A 60 -7.46 -21.58 -13.81
CA ASP A 60 -6.48 -21.72 -14.88
C ASP A 60 -5.13 -22.24 -14.34
N PHE A 61 -4.05 -22.12 -15.13
CA PHE A 61 -2.71 -22.53 -14.72
C PHE A 61 -2.11 -21.71 -13.57
N LYS A 62 -2.73 -20.59 -13.21
CA LYS A 62 -2.25 -19.62 -12.22
C LYS A 62 -3.14 -19.58 -10.98
N TYR A 63 -4.44 -19.70 -11.17
CA TYR A 63 -5.43 -19.58 -10.11
C TYR A 63 -6.26 -20.84 -9.96
N LYS A 64 -6.51 -21.21 -8.71
CA LYS A 64 -7.48 -22.24 -8.35
C LYS A 64 -8.42 -21.70 -7.28
N ILE A 65 -9.71 -21.72 -7.59
CA ILE A 65 -10.81 -21.27 -6.76
C ILE A 65 -11.45 -22.50 -6.13
N ILE A 66 -11.53 -22.52 -4.81
CA ILE A 66 -12.10 -23.60 -4.02
C ILE A 66 -13.23 -23.02 -3.17
N LEU A 67 -14.35 -23.71 -3.13
CA LEU A 67 -15.47 -23.44 -2.22
C LEU A 67 -15.79 -24.72 -1.47
N ASP A 68 -15.44 -24.75 -0.20
CA ASP A 68 -15.77 -25.85 0.69
C ASP A 68 -16.98 -25.48 1.53
N GLU A 69 -17.95 -26.39 1.57
CA GLU A 69 -19.14 -26.28 2.42
C GLU A 69 -18.87 -27.01 3.72
N LEU A 70 -18.99 -26.28 4.83
CA LEU A 70 -18.91 -26.81 6.18
C LEU A 70 -20.32 -27.01 6.75
N ASN A 71 -20.40 -27.56 7.95
CA ASN A 71 -21.67 -27.66 8.68
C ASN A 71 -22.15 -26.28 9.16
N ASP A 72 -23.43 -26.19 9.51
CA ASP A 72 -24.08 -25.01 10.12
C ASP A 72 -24.02 -23.74 9.26
N ASN A 73 -24.32 -23.87 7.95
CA ASN A 73 -24.37 -22.75 7.01
C ASN A 73 -23.03 -21.99 6.87
N LYS A 74 -21.92 -22.69 7.10
CA LYS A 74 -20.57 -22.12 6.98
C LYS A 74 -19.90 -22.61 5.71
N TYR A 75 -19.07 -21.75 5.14
CA TYR A 75 -18.33 -21.98 3.91
C TYR A 75 -16.91 -21.45 4.06
N ILE A 76 -15.95 -22.14 3.43
CA ILE A 76 -14.58 -21.64 3.26
C ILE A 76 -14.38 -21.37 1.77
N CYS A 77 -14.06 -20.12 1.45
CA CYS A 77 -13.79 -19.69 0.09
C CYS A 77 -12.29 -19.43 -0.04
N THR A 78 -11.60 -20.22 -0.85
CA THR A 78 -10.14 -20.14 -1.01
C THR A 78 -9.76 -19.80 -2.44
N LEU A 79 -8.86 -18.83 -2.62
CA LEU A 79 -8.14 -18.61 -3.86
C LEU A 79 -6.68 -19.03 -3.68
N GLU A 80 -6.26 -20.07 -4.38
CA GLU A 80 -4.86 -20.46 -4.49
C GLU A 80 -4.21 -19.75 -5.69
N ILE A 81 -3.07 -19.10 -5.46
CA ILE A 81 -2.28 -18.40 -6.46
C ILE A 81 -0.98 -19.18 -6.66
N ILE A 82 -0.96 -20.00 -7.70
CA ILE A 82 0.04 -21.05 -7.95
C ILE A 82 1.32 -20.48 -8.57
N LYS A 83 1.18 -19.44 -9.40
CA LYS A 83 2.33 -18.72 -9.99
C LYS A 83 2.67 -17.47 -9.20
N VAL A 84 3.93 -17.06 -9.31
CA VAL A 84 4.45 -15.82 -8.71
C VAL A 84 3.55 -14.64 -9.07
N LEU A 85 3.15 -13.91 -8.03
CA LEU A 85 2.36 -12.69 -8.14
C LEU A 85 3.06 -11.67 -9.03
N ASN A 86 2.30 -11.05 -9.92
CA ASN A 86 2.77 -10.07 -10.88
C ASN A 86 2.04 -8.74 -10.71
N LYS A 87 2.33 -7.77 -11.59
CA LYS A 87 1.77 -6.41 -11.48
C LYS A 87 0.22 -6.35 -11.53
N LYS A 88 -0.45 -7.34 -12.14
CA LYS A 88 -1.91 -7.41 -12.23
C LYS A 88 -2.55 -7.90 -10.92
N ASP A 89 -1.78 -8.61 -10.11
CA ASP A 89 -2.27 -9.27 -8.90
C ASP A 89 -2.02 -8.43 -7.64
N LYS A 90 -1.66 -7.16 -7.83
CA LYS A 90 -1.42 -6.20 -6.73
C LYS A 90 -2.66 -5.99 -5.87
N GLU A 91 -3.82 -6.25 -6.41
CA GLU A 91 -5.07 -6.22 -5.67
C GLU A 91 -5.98 -7.29 -6.21
N ILE A 92 -6.45 -8.13 -5.30
CA ILE A 92 -7.42 -9.19 -5.56
C ILE A 92 -8.58 -8.97 -4.61
N SER A 93 -9.79 -8.94 -5.14
CA SER A 93 -11.02 -8.82 -4.36
C SER A 93 -11.84 -10.09 -4.48
N CYS A 94 -12.37 -10.54 -3.35
CA CYS A 94 -13.39 -11.56 -3.21
C CYS A 94 -14.73 -10.85 -3.01
N VAL A 95 -15.68 -11.08 -3.91
CA VAL A 95 -17.06 -10.62 -3.76
C VAL A 95 -17.94 -11.84 -3.56
N ILE A 96 -18.65 -11.88 -2.45
CA ILE A 96 -19.49 -13.00 -2.05
C ILE A 96 -20.92 -12.48 -1.94
N LYS A 97 -21.86 -13.12 -2.66
CA LYS A 97 -23.24 -12.66 -2.73
C LYS A 97 -24.24 -13.80 -2.66
N ASN A 98 -25.38 -13.55 -2.05
CA ASN A 98 -26.56 -14.39 -2.10
C ASN A 98 -27.82 -13.49 -2.04
N GLU A 99 -28.99 -14.08 -1.82
CA GLU A 99 -30.25 -13.33 -1.69
C GLU A 99 -30.29 -12.43 -0.44
N ASP A 100 -29.52 -12.77 0.60
CA ASP A 100 -29.45 -12.06 1.86
C ASP A 100 -28.52 -10.84 1.82
N GLY A 101 -27.64 -10.75 0.81
CA GLY A 101 -26.80 -9.57 0.62
C GLY A 101 -25.51 -9.83 -0.17
N THR A 102 -24.56 -8.91 0.01
CA THR A 102 -23.23 -8.97 -0.59
C THR A 102 -22.18 -8.51 0.42
N ILE A 103 -21.14 -9.30 0.59
CA ILE A 103 -19.97 -8.99 1.41
C ILE A 103 -18.71 -9.07 0.53
N TYR A 104 -17.64 -8.41 0.95
CA TYR A 104 -16.41 -8.37 0.17
C TYR A 104 -15.17 -8.39 1.06
N SER A 105 -14.11 -8.97 0.53
CA SER A 105 -12.78 -8.91 1.09
C SER A 105 -11.80 -8.50 0.01
N THR A 106 -10.98 -7.49 0.25
CA THR A 106 -9.94 -7.06 -0.67
C THR A 106 -8.57 -7.38 -0.09
N PHE A 107 -7.73 -8.02 -0.88
CA PHE A 107 -6.35 -8.38 -0.57
C PHE A 107 -5.43 -7.58 -1.49
N SER A 108 -4.81 -6.54 -0.94
CA SER A 108 -3.87 -5.68 -1.64
C SER A 108 -2.44 -6.12 -1.33
N PHE A 109 -1.77 -6.69 -2.32
CA PHE A 109 -0.37 -7.12 -2.25
C PHE A 109 0.56 -6.01 -2.73
N GLN A 110 1.45 -5.55 -1.85
CA GLN A 110 2.48 -4.59 -2.17
C GLN A 110 3.87 -5.21 -2.02
N PHE A 111 4.43 -5.61 -3.15
CA PHE A 111 5.84 -5.99 -3.25
C PHE A 111 6.71 -4.73 -3.18
N LEU A 112 7.63 -4.70 -2.23
CA LEU A 112 8.60 -3.61 -2.12
C LEU A 112 9.53 -3.62 -3.34
N GLY A 113 9.89 -2.43 -3.81
CA GLY A 113 10.68 -2.28 -5.02
C GLY A 113 9.91 -2.42 -6.35
N HIS A 114 8.58 -2.52 -6.36
CA HIS A 114 7.76 -2.34 -7.58
C HIS A 114 7.28 -0.90 -7.80
N PHE A 115 7.76 -0.22 -8.85
CA PHE A 115 7.51 1.19 -9.15
C PHE A 115 6.04 1.61 -8.97
N LYS A 116 5.80 2.69 -8.20
CA LYS A 116 4.58 3.51 -8.23
C LYS A 116 4.93 4.85 -8.90
N PRO A 117 4.18 5.30 -9.93
CA PRO A 117 4.33 6.66 -10.43
C PRO A 117 4.15 7.64 -9.28
N ILE A 118 5.01 8.65 -9.17
CA ILE A 118 4.96 9.64 -8.08
C ILE A 118 3.60 10.33 -7.99
N ASN A 119 2.94 10.55 -9.12
CA ASN A 119 1.59 11.13 -9.17
C ASN A 119 0.50 10.22 -8.58
N LYS A 120 0.78 8.92 -8.43
CA LYS A 120 -0.09 7.92 -7.79
C LYS A 120 0.40 7.52 -6.38
N LEU A 121 1.36 8.23 -5.80
CA LEU A 121 1.79 7.97 -4.41
C LEU A 121 0.64 8.16 -3.41
N HIS A 122 -0.39 8.92 -3.78
CA HIS A 122 -1.62 9.15 -3.00
C HIS A 122 -2.72 8.10 -3.27
N GLY A 123 -2.37 6.81 -3.20
CA GLY A 123 -3.35 5.73 -3.25
C GLY A 123 -3.74 5.23 -1.87
N ASP A 124 -4.57 4.19 -1.83
CA ASP A 124 -5.01 3.48 -0.62
C ASP A 124 -3.87 2.91 0.24
N LEU A 125 -2.64 2.91 -0.28
CA LEU A 125 -1.42 2.55 0.45
C LEU A 125 -0.30 3.52 0.02
N CYS A 126 0.11 4.38 0.93
CA CYS A 126 1.23 5.30 0.82
C CYS A 126 2.42 4.75 1.60
N ILE A 127 3.61 4.81 0.99
CA ILE A 127 4.85 4.42 1.64
C ILE A 127 5.80 5.61 1.55
N HIS A 128 6.29 6.05 2.70
CA HIS A 128 7.17 7.20 2.82
C HIS A 128 8.50 6.81 3.46
N ASN A 129 9.55 7.53 3.06
CA ASN A 129 10.89 7.48 3.66
C ASN A 129 11.43 6.06 3.78
N ASN A 130 11.39 5.31 2.68
CA ASN A 130 11.88 3.93 2.62
C ASN A 130 11.26 3.04 3.73
N PHE A 131 9.92 2.99 3.77
CA PHE A 131 9.13 2.16 4.70
C PHE A 131 9.14 2.57 6.16
N LYS A 132 9.82 3.67 6.52
CA LYS A 132 9.71 4.23 7.88
C LYS A 132 8.30 4.70 8.22
N LYS A 133 7.48 5.00 7.21
CA LYS A 133 6.06 5.33 7.41
C LYS A 133 5.24 4.69 6.30
N ILE A 134 4.22 3.94 6.71
CA ILE A 134 3.24 3.33 5.83
C ILE A 134 1.87 3.85 6.25
N SER A 135 1.14 4.45 5.32
CA SER A 135 -0.24 4.91 5.55
C SER A 135 -1.16 4.16 4.62
N PHE A 136 -2.34 3.77 5.07
CA PHE A 136 -3.30 3.08 4.24
C PHE A 136 -4.73 3.50 4.53
N GLN A 137 -5.58 3.35 3.52
CA GLN A 137 -6.95 3.83 3.48
C GLN A 137 -7.89 2.71 3.04
N HIS A 138 -8.94 2.50 3.83
CA HIS A 138 -10.04 1.62 3.51
C HIS A 138 -11.31 2.46 3.37
N TYR A 139 -11.73 2.66 2.13
CA TYR A 139 -13.00 3.30 1.79
C TYR A 139 -14.13 2.29 1.86
N PHE A 140 -15.23 2.65 2.49
CA PHE A 140 -16.41 1.80 2.59
C PHE A 140 -17.69 2.63 2.68
N LEU A 141 -18.79 2.03 2.25
CA LEU A 141 -20.12 2.62 2.32
C LEU A 141 -20.88 2.02 3.51
N ALA A 142 -21.47 2.84 4.39
CA ALA A 142 -22.25 2.39 5.52
C ALA A 142 -23.44 3.31 5.78
N HIS A 143 -24.67 2.77 5.71
CA HIS A 143 -25.89 3.54 6.02
C HIS A 143 -26.04 3.86 7.51
N LYS A 144 -25.49 2.99 8.36
CA LYS A 144 -25.36 3.21 9.80
C LYS A 144 -23.94 2.79 10.17
N LEU A 145 -23.20 3.68 10.83
CA LEU A 145 -21.82 3.38 11.22
C LEU A 145 -21.83 2.23 12.22
N GLY A 146 -21.20 1.11 11.85
CA GLY A 146 -20.88 0.02 12.76
C GLY A 146 -19.50 0.20 13.37
N VAL A 147 -18.94 -0.89 13.90
CA VAL A 147 -17.60 -0.86 14.49
C VAL A 147 -16.55 -1.12 13.42
N VAL A 148 -15.53 -0.28 13.40
CA VAL A 148 -14.38 -0.44 12.51
C VAL A 148 -13.16 -0.74 13.36
N GLU A 149 -12.53 -1.88 13.11
CA GLU A 149 -11.36 -2.33 13.86
C GLU A 149 -10.16 -2.48 12.92
N PHE A 150 -8.98 -2.33 13.52
CA PHE A 150 -7.72 -2.61 12.86
C PHE A 150 -6.95 -3.64 13.63
N PHE A 151 -6.45 -4.61 12.89
CA PHE A 151 -5.51 -5.59 13.38
C PHE A 151 -4.22 -5.43 12.59
N TYR A 152 -3.11 -5.47 13.30
CA TYR A 152 -1.80 -5.66 12.71
C TYR A 152 -1.35 -7.05 13.11
N ASN A 153 -1.01 -7.88 12.13
CA ASN A 153 -0.34 -9.14 12.40
C ASN A 153 1.09 -8.97 11.90
N GLN A 154 2.02 -8.79 12.85
CA GLN A 154 3.42 -9.08 12.58
C GLN A 154 3.51 -10.58 12.40
N VAL A 155 4.07 -11.05 11.28
CA VAL A 155 4.24 -12.49 11.03
C VAL A 155 5.17 -13.14 12.07
N GLU A 156 5.90 -12.36 12.87
CA GLU A 156 6.63 -12.83 14.06
C GLU A 156 7.07 -11.60 14.86
N GLU A 157 6.69 -11.52 16.15
CA GLU A 157 7.11 -10.48 17.09
C GLU A 157 8.64 -10.31 17.09
N GLN A 158 9.12 -9.22 16.49
CA GLN A 158 10.45 -8.71 16.79
C GLN A 158 10.31 -7.25 17.14
N ASN A 159 10.69 -6.95 18.38
CA ASN A 159 10.98 -5.72 19.15
C ASN A 159 11.30 -4.41 18.38
N GLU A 160 10.71 -4.18 17.22
CA GLU A 160 10.79 -2.91 16.55
C GLU A 160 9.79 -1.99 17.21
N THR A 161 10.28 -0.94 17.86
CA THR A 161 9.42 0.15 18.30
C THR A 161 8.76 0.76 17.08
N TRP A 162 7.44 0.76 17.05
CA TRP A 162 6.63 1.45 16.04
C TRP A 162 5.51 2.21 16.74
N SER A 163 4.94 3.18 16.04
CA SER A 163 3.75 3.90 16.50
C SER A 163 2.66 3.79 15.43
N SER A 164 1.42 3.56 15.84
CA SER A 164 0.26 3.68 14.96
C SER A 164 -0.54 4.94 15.26
N GLU A 165 -1.07 5.53 14.19
CA GLU A 165 -2.09 6.56 14.23
C GLU A 165 -3.29 6.01 13.45
N HIS A 166 -4.48 6.14 14.01
CA HIS A 166 -5.73 5.68 13.43
C HIS A 166 -6.73 6.83 13.41
N PHE A 167 -7.40 7.03 12.28
CA PHE A 167 -8.56 7.91 12.22
C PHE A 167 -9.62 7.39 11.26
N LEU A 168 -10.87 7.70 11.57
CA LEU A 168 -12.04 7.43 10.75
C LEU A 168 -12.67 8.76 10.36
N GLU A 169 -12.93 8.95 9.07
CA GLU A 169 -13.50 10.18 8.53
C GLU A 169 -14.72 9.87 7.66
N ASN A 170 -15.76 10.70 7.77
CA ASN A 170 -16.90 10.68 6.87
C ASN A 170 -16.62 11.65 5.70
N ILE A 171 -16.54 11.12 4.49
CA ILE A 171 -16.20 11.91 3.29
C ILE A 171 -17.45 12.51 2.65
N SER A 172 -18.55 11.74 2.60
CA SER A 172 -19.81 12.15 1.98
C SER A 172 -20.94 11.21 2.43
N SER A 173 -22.19 11.47 2.02
CA SER A 173 -23.36 10.67 2.40
C SER A 173 -23.10 9.16 2.40
N ASN A 174 -22.99 8.58 3.59
CA ASN A 174 -22.69 7.17 3.88
C ASN A 174 -21.30 6.65 3.47
N TRP A 175 -20.43 7.48 2.89
CA TRP A 175 -19.06 7.09 2.55
C TRP A 175 -18.10 7.47 3.66
N TYR A 176 -17.35 6.48 4.11
CA TYR A 176 -16.33 6.65 5.13
C TYR A 176 -14.97 6.23 4.58
N VAL A 177 -13.92 6.87 5.07
CA VAL A 177 -12.56 6.40 4.93
C VAL A 177 -11.98 6.12 6.29
N ASN A 178 -11.43 4.93 6.41
CA ASN A 178 -10.71 4.50 7.57
C ASN A 178 -9.21 4.50 7.25
N CYS A 179 -8.46 5.31 7.98
CA CYS A 179 -7.05 5.57 7.72
C CYS A 179 -6.19 5.09 8.87
N MET A 180 -5.16 4.33 8.56
CA MET A 180 -4.15 3.93 9.54
C MET A 180 -2.76 4.28 9.02
N THR A 181 -1.93 4.79 9.91
CA THR A 181 -0.55 5.12 9.64
C THR A 181 0.32 4.40 10.64
N VAL A 182 1.29 3.64 10.16
CA VAL A 182 2.29 2.95 10.97
C VAL A 182 3.65 3.56 10.68
N LYS A 183 4.34 3.98 11.74
CA LYS A 183 5.71 4.50 11.66
C LYS A 183 6.65 3.47 12.27
N PHE A 184 7.57 2.97 11.46
CA PHE A 184 8.61 2.05 11.89
C PHE A 184 9.86 2.83 12.26
N THR A 185 10.50 2.44 13.36
CA THR A 185 11.84 2.96 13.70
C THR A 185 12.89 2.47 12.71
N ASN A 186 12.81 1.19 12.32
CA ASN A 186 13.72 0.54 11.38
C ASN A 186 12.96 0.03 10.14
N GLN A 187 13.72 -0.26 9.07
CA GLN A 187 13.11 -0.81 7.86
C GLN A 187 12.66 -2.27 8.11
N PRO A 188 11.39 -2.62 7.79
CA PRO A 188 10.89 -3.97 7.95
C PRO A 188 11.69 -4.97 7.09
N LYS A 189 12.13 -6.07 7.72
CA LYS A 189 12.91 -7.15 7.05
C LYS A 189 12.07 -8.36 6.65
N LYS A 190 10.89 -8.53 7.25
CA LYS A 190 9.94 -9.64 6.98
C LYS A 190 8.64 -9.09 6.37
N PRO A 191 7.79 -9.91 5.75
CA PRO A 191 6.46 -9.48 5.36
C PRO A 191 5.63 -8.98 6.55
N TYR A 192 4.89 -7.90 6.36
CA TYR A 192 3.92 -7.38 7.33
C TYR A 192 2.54 -7.35 6.71
N SER A 193 1.52 -7.60 7.53
CA SER A 193 0.13 -7.51 7.09
C SER A 193 -0.67 -6.59 8.00
N PHE A 194 -1.55 -5.81 7.39
CA PHE A 194 -2.52 -4.97 8.08
C PHE A 194 -3.91 -5.37 7.64
N LEU A 195 -4.82 -5.47 8.59
CA LEU A 195 -6.20 -5.86 8.35
C LEU A 195 -7.14 -4.78 8.88
N SER A 196 -7.94 -4.22 7.96
CA SER A 196 -9.10 -3.41 8.29
C SER A 196 -10.35 -4.26 8.31
N ILE A 197 -11.12 -4.21 9.38
CA ILE A 197 -12.40 -4.91 9.51
C ILE A 197 -13.51 -3.89 9.69
N VAL A 198 -14.54 -3.99 8.85
CA VAL A 198 -15.79 -3.24 8.97
C VAL A 198 -16.87 -4.20 9.45
N ARG A 199 -17.50 -3.86 10.58
CA ARG A 199 -18.62 -4.60 11.15
C ARG A 199 -19.93 -3.84 11.01
N ASN A 200 -21.03 -4.57 10.94
CA ASN A 200 -22.37 -4.00 11.07
C ASN A 200 -22.75 -3.73 12.54
N SER A 201 -23.99 -3.29 12.76
CA SER A 201 -24.52 -3.02 14.11
C SER A 201 -24.60 -4.26 15.03
N ASN A 202 -24.53 -5.46 14.46
CA ASN A 202 -24.54 -6.73 15.19
C ASN A 202 -23.13 -7.30 15.36
N TYR A 203 -22.09 -6.49 15.15
CA TYR A 203 -20.68 -6.90 15.20
C TYR A 203 -20.29 -8.01 14.21
N GLN A 204 -21.11 -8.28 13.20
CA GLN A 204 -20.78 -9.21 12.13
C GLN A 204 -19.85 -8.53 11.12
N ILE A 205 -18.85 -9.25 10.63
CA ILE A 205 -17.88 -8.73 9.67
C ILE A 205 -18.52 -8.72 8.28
N ILE A 206 -18.59 -7.54 7.66
CA ILE A 206 -19.25 -7.36 6.36
C ILE A 206 -18.28 -6.91 5.26
N GLY A 207 -17.12 -6.38 5.66
CA GLY A 207 -16.11 -5.88 4.74
C GLY A 207 -14.74 -5.97 5.37
N THR A 208 -13.76 -6.44 4.60
CA THR A 208 -12.37 -6.52 5.05
C THR A 208 -11.42 -6.01 3.99
N LYS A 209 -10.32 -5.39 4.43
CA LYS A 209 -9.21 -5.02 3.55
C LYS A 209 -7.90 -5.43 4.17
N TYR A 210 -7.23 -6.38 3.53
CA TYR A 210 -5.88 -6.83 3.85
C TYR A 210 -4.88 -6.05 3.02
N PHE A 211 -3.86 -5.50 3.66
CA PHE A 211 -2.70 -4.92 3.00
C PHE A 211 -1.47 -5.72 3.41
N ILE A 212 -0.79 -6.32 2.43
CA ILE A 212 0.44 -7.05 2.67
C ILE A 212 1.59 -6.25 2.09
N VAL A 213 2.59 -6.00 2.92
CA VAL A 213 3.84 -5.35 2.53
C VAL A 213 4.91 -6.44 2.55
N ILE A 214 5.46 -6.78 1.39
CA ILE A 214 6.44 -7.87 1.23
C ILE A 214 7.80 -7.24 0.91
N PRO A 215 8.73 -7.14 1.87
CA PRO A 215 10.08 -6.67 1.62
C PRO A 215 10.78 -7.50 0.57
N LYS A 216 11.51 -6.81 -0.30
CA LYS A 216 12.35 -7.43 -1.32
C LYS A 216 13.80 -7.22 -0.96
N ASN A 217 14.57 -8.29 -0.96
CA ASN A 217 16.00 -8.25 -0.70
C ASN A 217 16.74 -7.52 -1.83
N GLY A 218 17.86 -6.89 -1.46
CA GLY A 218 18.74 -6.18 -2.39
C GLY A 218 18.19 -4.86 -2.95
N ILE A 219 17.00 -4.41 -2.55
CA ILE A 219 16.54 -3.05 -2.91
C ILE A 219 17.49 -2.00 -2.29
N PRO A 220 17.66 -0.82 -2.90
CA PRO A 220 18.53 0.18 -2.32
C PRO A 220 17.96 0.69 -1.00
N ILE A 221 18.83 1.00 -0.04
CA ILE A 221 18.44 1.37 1.33
C ILE A 221 18.80 2.82 1.58
N LEU A 222 17.82 3.62 2.00
CA LEU A 222 18.06 4.99 2.42
C LEU A 222 18.87 5.02 3.72
N VAL A 223 20.05 5.63 3.68
CA VAL A 223 20.87 5.89 4.88
C VAL A 223 20.42 7.19 5.53
N LYS A 224 20.38 8.29 4.75
CA LYS A 224 19.90 9.59 5.21
C LYS A 224 19.48 10.49 4.06
N SER A 225 18.62 11.44 4.35
CA SER A 225 18.20 12.49 3.43
C SER A 225 18.11 13.82 4.17
N PHE A 226 18.61 14.90 3.56
CA PHE A 226 18.62 16.22 4.17
C PHE A 226 18.61 17.30 3.09
N GLN A 227 18.29 18.53 3.49
CA GLN A 227 18.32 19.70 2.62
C GLN A 227 19.25 20.77 3.19
N THR A 228 19.96 21.48 2.32
CA THR A 228 20.76 22.65 2.70
C THR A 228 20.38 23.83 1.83
N LEU A 229 20.25 25.01 2.43
CA LEU A 229 20.03 26.26 1.74
C LEU A 229 21.33 27.05 1.72
N SER A 230 21.68 27.59 0.56
CA SER A 230 22.77 28.55 0.42
C SER A 230 22.26 29.80 -0.30
N THR A 231 22.56 30.96 0.28
CA THR A 231 22.19 32.27 -0.27
C THR A 231 23.40 32.85 -0.99
N ARG A 232 23.24 33.20 -2.25
CA ARG A 232 24.15 34.08 -2.98
C ARG A 232 23.44 35.40 -3.28
N SER A 233 24.18 36.44 -3.65
CA SER A 233 23.64 37.80 -3.84
C SER A 233 22.39 37.85 -4.72
N ASP A 234 22.32 36.99 -5.74
CA ASP A 234 21.29 37.09 -6.78
C ASP A 234 20.30 35.91 -6.78
N PHE A 235 20.55 34.87 -5.97
CA PHE A 235 19.70 33.66 -5.94
C PHE A 235 19.90 32.81 -4.69
N PHE A 236 18.87 32.01 -4.41
CA PHE A 236 18.90 30.92 -3.44
C PHE A 236 19.25 29.61 -4.16
N GLU A 237 20.19 28.84 -3.62
CA GLU A 237 20.48 27.48 -4.06
C GLU A 237 20.09 26.50 -2.96
N VAL A 238 19.09 25.66 -3.27
CA VAL A 238 18.64 24.56 -2.43
C VAL A 238 19.31 23.29 -2.91
N ASN A 239 20.02 22.60 -2.02
CA ASN A 239 20.55 21.27 -2.30
C ASN A 239 19.75 20.23 -1.53
N LEU A 240 19.24 19.24 -2.25
CA LEU A 240 18.53 18.09 -1.70
C LEU A 240 19.43 16.88 -1.81
N ASN A 241 19.89 16.38 -0.68
CA ASN A 241 20.87 15.31 -0.61
C ASN A 241 20.21 14.01 -0.17
N VAL A 242 20.52 12.93 -0.87
CA VAL A 242 20.07 11.57 -0.54
C VAL A 242 21.30 10.66 -0.54
N ILE A 243 21.60 10.10 0.63
CA ILE A 243 22.66 9.10 0.80
C ILE A 243 22.02 7.73 1.03
N TYR A 244 22.49 6.73 0.30
CA TYR A 244 21.87 5.43 0.26
C TYR A 244 22.89 4.33 -0.06
N THR A 245 22.55 3.08 0.25
CA THR A 245 23.34 1.91 -0.16
C THR A 245 22.62 1.12 -1.24
N SER A 246 23.37 0.52 -2.16
CA SER A 246 22.83 -0.32 -3.23
C SER A 246 23.84 -1.39 -3.64
N GLU A 247 23.41 -2.66 -3.68
CA GLU A 247 24.29 -3.78 -4.06
C GLU A 247 24.72 -3.75 -5.53
N SER A 248 23.87 -3.20 -6.41
CA SER A 248 24.21 -2.95 -7.80
C SER A 248 24.17 -1.46 -8.12
N TYR A 249 24.83 -1.05 -9.20
CA TYR A 249 24.87 0.36 -9.60
C TYR A 249 23.43 0.91 -9.79
N PRO A 250 23.05 1.96 -9.06
CA PRO A 250 21.69 2.48 -9.04
C PRO A 250 21.44 3.46 -10.19
N SER A 251 20.21 3.45 -10.71
CA SER A 251 19.65 4.53 -11.51
C SER A 251 18.93 5.52 -10.60
N VAL A 252 19.13 6.82 -10.84
CA VAL A 252 18.53 7.89 -10.05
C VAL A 252 17.70 8.80 -10.95
N LYS A 253 16.47 9.11 -10.53
CA LYS A 253 15.59 10.07 -11.19
C LYS A 253 15.00 11.03 -10.16
N TRP A 254 15.00 12.30 -10.50
CA TRP A 254 14.41 13.36 -9.69
C TRP A 254 13.14 13.86 -10.34
N TYR A 255 12.15 14.19 -9.52
CA TYR A 255 10.86 14.69 -9.97
C TYR A 255 10.44 15.90 -9.14
N GLY A 256 9.82 16.88 -9.79
CA GLY A 256 9.31 18.08 -9.14
C GLY A 256 7.80 18.10 -9.04
N LYS A 257 7.25 19.32 -9.07
CA LYS A 257 5.81 19.64 -9.04
C LYS A 257 5.01 18.74 -9.99
N ARG A 258 3.97 18.09 -9.44
CA ARG A 258 3.08 17.15 -10.16
C ARG A 258 3.84 15.97 -10.81
N GLY A 259 4.95 15.55 -10.20
CA GLY A 259 5.76 14.40 -10.61
C GLY A 259 6.36 14.52 -12.01
N LYS A 260 6.60 15.74 -12.49
CA LYS A 260 7.36 15.97 -13.72
C LYS A 260 8.82 15.61 -13.49
N LEU A 261 9.40 14.84 -14.40
CA LEU A 261 10.82 14.48 -14.38
C LEU A 261 11.67 15.75 -14.47
N ILE A 262 12.65 15.88 -13.58
CA ILE A 262 13.64 16.95 -13.60
C ILE A 262 14.81 16.48 -14.44
N VAL A 263 15.15 17.30 -15.43
CA VAL A 263 16.35 17.14 -16.25
C VAL A 263 17.35 18.22 -15.84
N ALA A 264 18.64 17.89 -15.87
CA ALA A 264 19.68 18.88 -15.59
C ALA A 264 19.64 20.02 -16.63
N GLY A 265 19.80 21.25 -16.16
CA GLY A 265 19.72 22.47 -16.97
C GLY A 265 20.15 23.70 -16.19
N LYS A 266 19.85 24.89 -16.71
CA LYS A 266 20.33 26.17 -16.13
C LYS A 266 19.90 26.40 -14.68
N LYS A 267 18.72 25.93 -14.28
CA LYS A 267 18.14 26.12 -12.94
C LYS A 267 18.27 24.89 -12.03
N SER A 268 18.67 23.74 -12.57
CA SER A 268 18.70 22.47 -11.85
C SER A 268 19.92 21.65 -12.22
N THR A 269 20.70 21.23 -11.23
CA THR A 269 21.86 20.35 -11.42
C THR A 269 21.64 19.07 -10.64
N ILE A 270 21.90 17.92 -11.28
CA ILE A 270 21.82 16.61 -10.65
C ILE A 270 23.24 16.05 -10.58
N LEU A 271 23.67 15.67 -9.39
CA LEU A 271 24.97 15.08 -9.13
C LEU A 271 24.77 13.70 -8.54
N ASN A 272 25.54 12.73 -8.99
CA ASN A 272 25.52 11.36 -8.45
C ASN A 272 26.96 10.94 -8.18
N TYR A 273 27.23 10.53 -6.94
CA TYR A 273 28.55 10.14 -6.47
C TYR A 273 28.49 8.73 -5.88
N LYS A 274 29.58 7.99 -6.06
CA LYS A 274 29.84 6.80 -5.26
C LYS A 274 30.54 7.26 -3.97
N GLY A 275 30.01 6.84 -2.83
CA GLY A 275 30.56 7.15 -1.51
C GLY A 275 31.87 6.43 -1.24
N VAL A 276 32.48 6.76 -0.10
CA VAL A 276 33.76 6.15 0.36
C VAL A 276 33.52 4.72 0.86
N ARG A 277 32.36 4.47 1.46
CA ARG A 277 31.99 3.14 1.97
C ARG A 277 31.55 2.22 0.83
N VAL A 278 31.76 0.92 1.02
CA VAL A 278 31.32 -0.10 0.06
C VAL A 278 29.81 0.03 -0.16
N ASN A 279 29.42 0.03 -1.44
CA ASN A 279 28.03 0.14 -1.90
C ASN A 279 27.28 1.40 -1.46
N GLU A 280 27.96 2.42 -0.94
CA GLU A 280 27.36 3.71 -0.60
C GLU A 280 27.35 4.64 -1.81
N TYR A 281 26.28 5.41 -1.97
CA TYR A 281 26.07 6.37 -3.03
C TYR A 281 25.40 7.62 -2.48
N GLU A 282 25.68 8.77 -3.10
CA GLU A 282 25.01 10.03 -2.82
C GLU A 282 24.46 10.61 -4.12
N THR A 283 23.23 11.13 -4.07
CA THR A 283 22.68 11.96 -5.13
C THR A 283 22.24 13.30 -4.57
N ILE A 284 22.53 14.36 -5.33
CA ILE A 284 22.24 15.74 -4.96
C ILE A 284 21.46 16.39 -6.10
N LEU A 285 20.27 16.90 -5.79
CA LEU A 285 19.56 17.82 -6.66
C LEU A 285 19.79 19.24 -6.16
N LYS A 286 20.49 20.05 -6.97
CA LYS A 286 20.66 21.48 -6.75
C LYS A 286 19.63 22.26 -7.54
N ILE A 287 18.91 23.16 -6.89
CA ILE A 287 17.89 24.00 -7.50
C ILE A 287 18.22 25.45 -7.23
N ARG A 288 18.31 26.26 -8.29
CA ARG A 288 18.47 27.71 -8.19
C ARG A 288 17.11 28.37 -8.39
N SER A 289 16.67 29.12 -7.38
CA SER A 289 15.46 29.95 -7.45
C SER A 289 15.81 31.40 -7.14
N SER A 290 15.19 32.32 -7.88
CA SER A 290 15.34 33.77 -7.67
C SER A 290 14.40 34.31 -6.58
N PHE A 291 13.29 33.61 -6.26
CA PHE A 291 12.31 34.07 -5.27
C PHE A 291 11.63 32.91 -4.53
N GLY A 292 11.23 33.21 -3.28
CA GLY A 292 10.55 32.33 -2.34
C GLY A 292 9.06 32.16 -2.59
N SER A 293 8.49 31.24 -1.82
CA SER A 293 7.07 30.88 -1.70
C SER A 293 6.43 29.96 -2.75
N GLU A 294 7.14 28.98 -3.30
CA GLU A 294 6.44 27.78 -3.78
C GLU A 294 6.76 26.59 -2.87
N ASN A 295 5.77 26.16 -2.09
CA ASN A 295 5.76 24.86 -1.40
C ASN A 295 5.89 23.75 -2.44
N ASN A 296 7.12 23.47 -2.84
CA ASN A 296 7.43 22.51 -3.89
C ASN A 296 7.85 21.20 -3.24
N ILE A 297 7.12 20.14 -3.60
CA ILE A 297 7.49 18.79 -3.21
C ILE A 297 8.35 18.19 -4.32
N TYR A 298 9.56 17.79 -3.95
CA TYR A 298 10.49 17.09 -4.82
C TYR A 298 10.57 15.63 -4.41
N TYR A 299 10.79 14.76 -5.39
CA TYR A 299 10.91 13.32 -5.16
C TYR A 299 12.20 12.81 -5.78
N CYS A 300 12.98 12.09 -4.99
CA CYS A 300 14.09 11.29 -5.47
C CYS A 300 13.59 9.84 -5.62
N LEU A 301 13.85 9.24 -6.77
CA LEU A 301 13.61 7.83 -7.05
C LEU A 301 14.97 7.18 -7.31
N VAL A 302 15.31 6.18 -6.50
CA VAL A 302 16.55 5.41 -6.65
C VAL A 302 16.18 3.97 -6.92
N GLN A 303 16.68 3.42 -8.02
CA GLN A 303 16.31 2.09 -8.49
C GLN A 303 17.54 1.28 -8.91
N ASN A 304 17.59 0.02 -8.48
CA ASN A 304 18.54 -0.99 -8.93
C ASN A 304 17.80 -2.20 -9.56
N LEU A 305 18.51 -3.30 -9.80
CA LEU A 305 17.93 -4.52 -10.41
C LEU A 305 16.89 -5.19 -9.50
N SER A 306 17.09 -5.11 -8.19
CA SER A 306 16.21 -5.71 -7.20
C SER A 306 14.97 -4.85 -6.95
N GLY A 307 15.04 -3.53 -7.08
CA GLY A 307 13.87 -2.67 -6.93
C GLY A 307 14.24 -1.21 -6.75
N PHE A 308 13.41 -0.46 -6.03
CA PHE A 308 13.60 0.98 -5.84
C PHE A 308 13.15 1.43 -4.45
N PHE A 309 13.64 2.59 -4.01
CA PHE A 309 13.03 3.39 -2.96
C PHE A 309 12.75 4.81 -3.47
N SER A 310 11.92 5.54 -2.73
CA SER A 310 11.68 6.96 -2.99
C SER A 310 11.74 7.78 -1.70
N VAL A 311 12.21 9.01 -1.84
CA VAL A 311 12.26 10.03 -0.79
C VAL A 311 11.59 11.29 -1.30
N SER A 312 10.80 11.95 -0.45
CA SER A 312 10.18 13.24 -0.74
C SER A 312 10.78 14.34 0.12
N PHE A 313 11.00 15.51 -0.48
CA PHE A 313 11.42 16.74 0.20
C PHE A 313 10.33 17.78 0.04
N THR A 314 9.96 18.45 1.13
CA THR A 314 9.07 19.61 1.07
C THR A 314 9.93 20.85 1.28
N CYS A 315 10.11 21.63 0.22
CA CYS A 315 10.90 22.84 0.28
C CYS A 315 9.97 24.04 0.53
N ASN A 316 10.04 24.60 1.74
CA ASN A 316 9.46 25.88 2.07
C ASN A 316 10.64 26.86 2.20
N TYR A 317 10.75 27.82 1.28
CA TYR A 317 11.76 28.88 1.32
C TYR A 317 11.15 30.21 0.93
#